data_AF-A0A3C0T972-F1
#
_entry.id   AF-A0A3C0T972-F1
#
_cell.length_a   1.000
_cell.length_b   1.000
_cell.length_c   1.000
_cell.angle_alpha   90.00
_cell.angle_beta   90.00
_cell.angle_gamma   90.00
#
_symmetry.space_group_name_H-M   'P 1'
#
loop_
_entity.id
_entity.type
_entity.pdbx_description
1 polymer ?
#
loop_
_entity_poly.entity_id
_entity_poly.type
_entity_poly.pdbx_seq_one_letter_code
_entity_poly.pdbx_strand_id
1 'polypeptide(L)'
;MIGTGVFVSLGFQLLEIQSPLVLMILWLVGGITALCGALTYAELGANLPRSGGEYNFLSQIYHPAIGFISGWISVTVGFAAPTALVAMTFAAYMGEAIGIPSAILASTLVIVLALFHSISRRSSSITQTVFTVIKVALICTFVVGVFLFAEDPQPVSLAAA
;
A
#
# COMPACT_ATOMS: atom_id res chain seq x y z
N MET A 1 1.36 6.84 1.07
CA MET A 1 2.01 5.54 0.71
C MET A 1 1.53 5.14 -0.68
N ILE A 2 2.41 4.67 -1.58
CA ILE A 2 2.02 4.12 -2.89
C ILE A 2 2.08 2.59 -2.82
N GLY A 3 0.91 1.96 -2.76
CA GLY A 3 0.75 0.50 -2.68
C GLY A 3 0.36 -0.14 -4.01
N THR A 4 -0.02 -1.42 -3.96
CA THR A 4 -0.53 -2.17 -5.11
C THR A 4 -1.86 -1.64 -5.63
N GLY A 5 -2.64 -0.93 -4.81
CA GLY A 5 -3.98 -0.45 -5.15
C GLY A 5 -4.05 0.36 -6.45
N VAL A 6 -3.09 1.27 -6.67
CA VAL A 6 -3.06 2.12 -7.87
C VAL A 6 -2.68 1.35 -9.15
N PHE A 7 -1.96 0.24 -9.01
CA PHE A 7 -1.46 -0.55 -10.15
C PHE A 7 -2.30 -1.79 -10.45
N VAL A 8 -3.02 -2.31 -9.45
CA VAL A 8 -3.66 -3.63 -9.50
C VAL A 8 -5.14 -3.53 -9.14
N SER A 9 -5.46 -3.10 -7.91
CA SER A 9 -6.84 -3.10 -7.42
C SER A 9 -7.77 -2.20 -8.23
N LEU A 10 -7.28 -1.05 -8.70
CA LEU A 10 -8.04 -0.18 -9.61
C LEU A 10 -8.48 -0.90 -10.90
N GLY A 11 -7.60 -1.73 -11.47
CA GLY A 11 -7.92 -2.50 -12.67
C GLY A 11 -9.08 -3.48 -12.43
N PHE A 12 -9.08 -4.15 -11.27
CA PHE A 12 -10.19 -5.03 -10.88
C PHE A 12 -11.47 -4.27 -10.56
N GLN A 13 -11.39 -3.11 -9.90
CA GLN A 13 -12.56 -2.27 -9.61
C GLN A 13 -13.26 -1.81 -10.89
N LEU A 14 -12.51 -1.49 -11.95
CA LEU A 14 -13.07 -1.08 -13.24
C LEU A 14 -13.85 -2.20 -13.96
N LEU A 15 -13.62 -3.47 -13.62
CA LEU A 15 -14.41 -4.58 -14.18
C LEU A 15 -15.85 -4.57 -13.68
N GLU A 16 -16.07 -4.14 -12.43
CA GLU A 16 -17.38 -4.14 -11.78
C GLU A 16 -18.01 -2.74 -11.72
N ILE A 17 -17.19 -1.70 -11.54
CA ILE A 17 -17.60 -0.32 -11.40
C ILE A 17 -17.14 0.46 -12.63
N GLN A 18 -18.01 0.53 -13.63
CA GLN A 18 -17.76 1.24 -14.88
C GLN A 18 -18.14 2.74 -14.82
N SER A 19 -18.38 3.28 -13.62
CA SER A 19 -18.65 4.71 -13.41
C SER A 19 -17.39 5.44 -12.91
N PRO A 20 -16.79 6.32 -13.73
CA PRO A 20 -15.63 7.12 -13.32
C PRO A 20 -15.90 8.00 -12.10
N LEU A 21 -17.11 8.58 -12.00
CA LEU A 21 -17.50 9.42 -10.89
C LEU A 21 -17.53 8.65 -9.56
N VAL A 22 -18.08 7.43 -9.56
CA VAL A 22 -18.12 6.58 -8.35
C VAL A 22 -16.70 6.24 -7.90
N LEU A 23 -15.81 5.87 -8.83
CA LEU A 23 -14.41 5.58 -8.51
C LEU A 23 -13.69 6.81 -7.93
N MET A 24 -13.91 8.00 -8.49
CA MET A 24 -13.34 9.25 -7.96
C MET A 24 -13.87 9.57 -6.56
N ILE A 25 -15.15 9.36 -6.29
CA ILE A 25 -15.73 9.56 -4.95
C ILE A 25 -15.10 8.57 -3.95
N LEU A 26 -14.97 7.28 -4.31
CA LEU A 26 -14.33 6.29 -3.44
C LEU A 26 -12.89 6.69 -3.07
N TRP A 27 -12.13 7.19 -4.06
CA TRP A 27 -10.78 7.72 -3.83
C TRP A 27 -10.78 8.96 -2.96
N LEU A 28 -11.70 9.90 -3.17
CA LEU A 28 -11.81 11.10 -2.37
C LEU A 28 -12.14 10.78 -0.91
N VAL A 29 -13.12 9.89 -0.67
CA VAL A 29 -13.49 9.45 0.67
C VAL A 29 -12.30 8.77 1.35
N GLY A 30 -11.65 7.82 0.67
CA GLY A 30 -10.45 7.15 1.20
C GLY A 30 -9.31 8.12 1.50
N GLY A 31 -9.11 9.13 0.65
CA GLY A 31 -8.12 10.18 0.82
C GLY A 31 -8.40 11.07 2.04
N ILE A 32 -9.65 11.50 2.24
CA ILE A 32 -10.06 12.28 3.40
C ILE A 32 -9.89 11.45 4.68
N THR A 33 -10.34 10.20 4.70
CA THR A 33 -10.17 9.30 5.86
C THR A 33 -8.69 9.10 6.20
N ALA A 34 -7.84 8.89 5.19
CA ALA A 34 -6.39 8.75 5.38
C ALA A 34 -5.75 10.05 5.91
N LEU A 35 -6.19 11.21 5.42
CA LEU A 35 -5.69 12.51 5.88
C LEU A 35 -6.05 12.74 7.34
N CYS A 36 -7.31 12.51 7.74
CA CYS A 36 -7.74 12.59 9.13
C CYS A 36 -6.90 11.68 10.02
N GLY A 37 -6.69 10.42 9.61
CA GLY A 37 -5.82 9.50 10.32
C GLY A 37 -4.38 10.01 10.46
N ALA A 38 -3.79 10.52 9.38
CA ALA A 38 -2.43 11.06 9.39
C ALA A 38 -2.27 12.25 10.35
N LEU A 39 -3.25 13.15 10.41
CA LEU A 39 -3.25 14.29 11.33
C LEU A 39 -3.34 13.82 12.79
N THR A 40 -4.23 12.87 13.10
CA THR A 40 -4.32 12.26 14.44
C THR A 40 -3.00 11.59 14.84
N TYR A 41 -2.37 10.84 13.93
CA TYR A 41 -1.06 10.24 14.18
C TYR A 41 0.05 11.26 14.37
N ALA A 42 0.01 12.39 13.66
CA ALA A 42 0.99 13.46 13.83
C ALA A 42 0.89 14.11 15.22
N GLU A 43 -0.32 14.40 15.68
CA GLU A 43 -0.57 14.94 17.02
C GLU A 43 -0.16 13.96 18.12
N LEU A 44 -0.56 12.69 18.01
CA LEU A 44 -0.18 11.65 18.95
C LEU A 44 1.33 11.40 18.96
N GLY A 45 1.96 11.37 17.79
CA GLY A 45 3.41 11.19 17.67
C GLY A 45 4.22 12.36 18.27
N ALA A 46 3.68 13.58 18.21
CA ALA A 46 4.28 14.74 18.87
C ALA A 46 4.11 14.71 20.39
N ASN A 47 2.93 14.30 20.88
CA ASN A 47 2.61 14.24 22.32
C ASN A 47 3.22 13.03 23.04
N LEU A 48 3.39 11.90 22.34
CA LEU A 48 3.91 10.63 22.89
C LEU A 48 5.14 10.16 22.09
N PRO A 49 6.30 10.84 22.19
CA PRO A 49 7.45 10.68 21.27
C PRO A 49 8.21 9.35 21.42
N ARG A 50 7.77 8.45 22.31
CA ARG A 50 8.38 7.13 22.48
C ARG A 50 8.04 6.22 21.31
N SER A 51 9.03 5.51 20.79
CA SER A 51 8.82 4.49 19.76
C SER A 51 7.87 3.38 20.25
N GLY A 52 6.94 2.98 19.39
CA GLY A 52 5.99 1.90 19.68
C GLY A 52 4.64 2.01 18.96
N GLY A 53 4.37 3.10 18.22
CA GLY A 53 3.15 3.23 17.42
C GLY A 53 1.88 3.08 18.24
N GLU A 54 0.88 2.37 17.69
CA GLU A 54 -0.43 2.15 18.32
C GLU A 54 -0.32 1.43 19.66
N TYR A 55 0.68 0.56 19.84
CA TYR A 55 0.93 -0.09 21.12
C TYR A 55 1.24 0.95 22.20
N ASN A 56 2.15 1.89 21.91
CA ASN A 56 2.53 2.93 22.87
C ASN A 56 1.37 3.91 23.12
N PHE A 57 0.68 4.37 22.07
CA PHE A 57 -0.42 5.32 22.21
C PHE A 57 -1.56 4.75 23.05
N LEU A 58 -2.03 3.55 22.72
CA LEU A 58 -3.18 2.98 23.41
C LEU A 58 -2.85 2.48 24.82
N SER A 59 -1.60 2.05 25.07
CA SER A 59 -1.13 1.72 26.42
C SER A 59 -1.17 2.93 27.35
N GLN A 60 -0.80 4.11 26.84
CA GLN A 60 -0.72 5.35 27.62
C GLN A 60 -2.08 6.04 27.78
N ILE A 61 -2.93 6.00 26.75
CA ILE A 61 -4.21 6.72 26.72
C ILE A 61 -5.32 5.92 27.40
N TYR A 62 -5.37 4.60 27.19
CA TYR A 62 -6.48 3.76 27.63
C TYR A 62 -6.07 2.78 28.72
N HIS A 63 -5.27 1.76 28.36
CA HIS A 63 -4.82 0.71 29.29
C HIS A 63 -3.74 -0.15 28.64
N PRO A 64 -2.74 -0.67 29.39
CA PRO A 64 -1.70 -1.56 28.84
C PRO A 64 -2.23 -2.79 28.10
N ALA A 65 -3.37 -3.33 28.52
CA ALA A 65 -4.02 -4.46 27.84
C ALA A 65 -4.51 -4.10 26.43
N ILE A 66 -5.04 -2.88 26.23
CA ILE A 66 -5.50 -2.41 24.91
C ILE A 66 -4.31 -2.19 23.99
N GLY A 67 -3.21 -1.62 24.52
CA GLY A 67 -1.96 -1.52 23.76
C GLY A 67 -1.41 -2.89 23.37
N PHE A 68 -1.41 -3.88 24.28
CA PHE A 68 -0.99 -5.25 23.95
C PHE A 68 -1.81 -5.87 22.82
N ILE A 69 -3.14 -5.74 22.87
CA ILE A 69 -4.03 -6.21 21.80
C ILE A 69 -3.73 -5.49 20.49
N SER A 70 -3.51 -4.17 20.52
CA SER A 70 -3.18 -3.41 19.30
C SER A 70 -1.85 -3.84 18.70
N GLY A 71 -0.86 -4.20 19.53
CA GLY A 71 0.40 -4.80 19.07
C GLY A 71 0.17 -6.10 18.27
N TRP A 72 -0.70 -6.99 18.76
CA TRP A 72 -1.06 -8.22 18.04
C TRP A 72 -1.80 -7.96 16.73
N ILE A 73 -2.76 -7.03 16.72
CA ILE A 73 -3.46 -6.63 15.50
C ILE A 73 -2.48 -6.04 14.49
N SER A 74 -1.57 -5.19 14.94
CA SER A 74 -0.56 -4.53 14.11
C SER A 74 0.37 -5.55 13.45
N VAL A 75 0.97 -6.47 14.22
CA VAL A 75 1.93 -7.45 13.65
C VAL A 75 1.25 -8.45 12.70
N THR A 76 0.01 -8.85 12.97
CA THR A 76 -0.70 -9.86 12.15
C THR A 76 -1.46 -9.23 10.99
N VAL A 77 -2.49 -8.45 11.28
CA VAL A 77 -3.41 -7.88 10.29
C VAL A 77 -2.84 -6.61 9.68
N GLY A 78 -2.17 -5.78 10.48
CA GLY A 78 -1.64 -4.49 10.03
C GLY A 78 -0.46 -4.64 9.05
N PHE A 79 0.44 -5.59 9.30
CA PHE A 79 1.69 -5.72 8.52
C PHE A 79 1.86 -7.08 7.83
N ALA A 80 1.66 -8.20 8.51
CA ALA A 80 1.93 -9.51 7.91
C ALA A 80 0.96 -9.84 6.75
N ALA A 81 -0.35 -9.63 6.92
CA ALA A 81 -1.32 -9.93 5.88
C ALA A 81 -1.15 -9.08 4.60
N PRO A 82 -0.96 -7.74 4.67
CA PRO A 82 -0.66 -6.94 3.47
C PRO A 82 0.67 -7.31 2.83
N THR A 83 1.69 -7.66 3.62
CA THR A 83 2.98 -8.13 3.08
C THR A 83 2.82 -9.42 2.28
N ALA A 84 2.05 -10.38 2.79
CA ALA A 84 1.74 -11.60 2.09
C ALA A 84 0.95 -11.33 0.79
N LEU A 85 -0.06 -10.46 0.84
CA LEU A 85 -0.84 -10.08 -0.34
C LEU A 85 0.04 -9.49 -1.44
N VAL A 86 0.93 -8.55 -1.10
CA VAL A 86 1.85 -7.94 -2.09
C VAL A 86 2.81 -8.98 -2.67
N ALA A 87 3.31 -9.92 -1.87
CA ALA A 87 4.17 -10.99 -2.34
C ALA A 87 3.44 -11.97 -3.27
N MET A 88 2.18 -12.29 -2.97
CA MET A 88 1.32 -13.10 -3.84
C MET A 88 1.07 -12.39 -5.18
N THR A 89 0.79 -11.08 -5.15
CA THR A 89 0.65 -10.27 -6.37
C THR A 89 1.93 -10.29 -7.21
N PHE A 90 3.10 -10.11 -6.59
CA PHE A 90 4.38 -10.25 -7.28
C PHE A 90 4.52 -11.63 -7.94
N ALA A 91 4.21 -12.69 -7.20
CA ALA A 91 4.34 -14.05 -7.70
C ALA A 91 3.35 -14.37 -8.82
N ALA A 92 2.16 -13.74 -8.84
CA ALA A 92 1.21 -13.88 -9.95
C ALA A 92 1.77 -13.29 -11.24
N TYR A 93 2.32 -12.07 -11.19
CA TYR A 93 2.93 -11.43 -12.38
C TYR A 93 4.23 -12.09 -12.82
N MET A 94 5.07 -12.49 -11.89
CA MET A 94 6.39 -13.05 -12.19
C MET A 94 6.32 -14.54 -12.54
N GLY A 95 5.44 -15.30 -11.87
CA GLY A 95 5.28 -16.75 -12.08
C GLY A 95 4.85 -17.11 -13.49
N GLU A 96 4.02 -16.27 -14.12
CA GLU A 96 3.63 -16.42 -15.54
C GLU A 96 4.84 -16.35 -16.48
N ALA A 97 5.90 -15.62 -16.11
CA ALA A 97 7.09 -15.45 -16.93
C ALA A 97 8.15 -16.55 -16.75
N ILE A 98 8.24 -17.19 -15.58
CA ILE A 98 9.37 -18.07 -15.22
C ILE A 98 8.99 -19.51 -14.84
N GLY A 99 7.69 -19.84 -14.76
CA GLY A 99 7.21 -21.21 -14.50
C GLY A 99 7.49 -21.75 -13.09
N ILE A 100 7.84 -20.90 -12.13
CA ILE A 100 8.06 -21.28 -10.72
C ILE A 100 6.72 -21.23 -9.96
N PRO A 101 6.41 -22.20 -9.09
CA PRO A 101 5.19 -22.17 -8.28
C PRO A 101 5.06 -20.87 -7.44
N SER A 102 3.90 -20.22 -7.53
CA SER A 102 3.69 -18.89 -6.94
C SER A 102 3.93 -18.85 -5.43
N ALA A 103 3.60 -19.93 -4.70
CA ALA A 103 3.81 -20.03 -3.26
C ALA A 103 5.31 -19.99 -2.89
N ILE A 104 6.16 -20.66 -3.68
CA ILE A 104 7.62 -20.64 -3.48
C ILE A 104 8.13 -19.23 -3.74
N LEU A 105 7.74 -18.64 -4.88
CA LEU A 105 8.20 -17.33 -5.29
C LEU A 105 7.82 -16.22 -4.30
N ALA A 106 6.57 -16.21 -3.83
CA ALA A 106 6.09 -15.26 -2.83
C ALA A 106 6.81 -15.45 -1.48
N SER A 107 6.93 -16.70 -1.00
CA SER A 107 7.58 -16.98 0.29
C SER A 107 9.06 -16.62 0.27
N THR A 108 9.77 -16.96 -0.81
CA THR A 108 11.18 -16.59 -1.01
C THR A 108 11.35 -15.07 -1.03
N LEU A 109 10.49 -14.34 -1.74
CA LEU A 109 10.55 -12.87 -1.76
C LEU A 109 10.43 -12.29 -0.34
N VAL A 110 9.43 -12.74 0.43
CA VAL A 110 9.22 -12.26 1.82
C VAL A 110 10.45 -12.56 2.68
N ILE A 111 10.97 -13.79 2.64
CA ILE A 111 12.14 -14.19 3.44
C ILE A 111 13.36 -13.35 3.07
N VAL A 112 13.65 -13.20 1.77
CA VAL A 112 14.81 -12.44 1.30
C VAL A 112 14.71 -10.97 1.72
N LEU A 113 13.55 -10.34 1.52
CA LEU A 113 13.36 -8.93 1.91
C LEU A 113 13.39 -8.77 3.44
N ALA A 114 12.83 -9.69 4.21
CA ALA A 114 12.86 -9.65 5.67
C ALA A 114 14.30 -9.76 6.21
N LEU A 115 15.09 -10.69 5.67
CA LEU A 115 16.52 -10.82 5.99
C LEU A 115 17.26 -9.54 5.63
N PHE A 116 17.06 -9.01 4.42
CA PHE A 116 17.68 -7.77 3.97
C PHE A 116 17.34 -6.58 4.90
N HIS A 117 16.05 -6.44 5.26
CA HIS A 117 15.58 -5.36 6.11
C HIS A 117 16.07 -5.46 7.56
N SER A 118 16.51 -6.65 7.98
CA SER A 118 17.07 -6.92 9.31
C SER A 118 18.55 -6.50 9.45
N ILE A 119 19.26 -6.24 8.34
CA ILE A 119 20.70 -5.91 8.36
C ILE A 119 20.95 -4.49 8.88
N SER A 120 20.33 -3.49 8.27
CA SER A 120 20.49 -2.11 8.74
C SER A 120 19.31 -1.22 8.39
N ARG A 121 18.98 -0.30 9.30
CA ARG A 121 17.93 0.71 9.10
C ARG A 121 18.22 1.63 7.91
N ARG A 122 19.50 1.95 7.67
CA ARG A 122 19.92 2.80 6.55
C ARG A 122 19.67 2.12 5.21
N SER A 123 20.06 0.85 5.08
CA SER A 123 19.82 0.07 3.85
C SER A 123 18.32 -0.05 3.58
N SER A 124 17.54 -0.38 4.60
CA SER A 124 16.07 -0.43 4.53
C SER A 124 15.48 0.88 4.03
N SER A 125 15.90 2.01 4.61
CA SER A 125 15.40 3.33 4.20
C SER A 125 15.75 3.65 2.74
N ILE A 126 16.98 3.38 2.31
CA ILE A 126 17.41 3.63 0.92
C ILE A 126 16.58 2.81 -0.05
N THR A 127 16.41 1.51 0.23
CA THR A 127 15.60 0.61 -0.62
C THR A 127 14.16 1.10 -0.73
N GLN A 128 13.54 1.51 0.37
CA GLN A 128 12.18 2.06 0.35
C GLN A 128 12.08 3.37 -0.44
N THR A 129 13.08 4.26 -0.33
CA THR A 129 13.13 5.50 -1.12
C THR A 129 13.27 5.20 -2.61
N VAL A 130 14.17 4.29 -3.00
CA VAL A 130 14.37 3.89 -4.40
C VAL A 130 13.08 3.33 -4.99
N PHE A 131 12.42 2.39 -4.31
CA PHE A 131 11.14 1.85 -4.79
C PHE A 131 10.05 2.92 -4.88
N THR A 132 10.04 3.90 -3.97
CA THR A 132 9.08 5.01 -4.04
C THR A 132 9.33 5.87 -5.27
N VAL A 133 10.58 6.22 -5.56
CA VAL A 133 10.95 6.98 -6.76
C VAL A 133 10.56 6.21 -8.03
N ILE A 134 10.84 4.90 -8.10
CA ILE A 134 10.44 4.06 -9.24
C ILE A 134 8.93 4.07 -9.42
N LYS A 135 8.15 3.88 -8.35
CA LYS A 135 6.68 3.91 -8.41
C LYS A 135 6.14 5.24 -8.92
N VAL A 136 6.68 6.36 -8.46
CA VAL A 136 6.28 7.70 -8.94
C VAL A 136 6.63 7.86 -10.41
N ALA A 137 7.86 7.49 -10.80
CA ALA A 137 8.29 7.57 -12.19
C ALA A 137 7.40 6.73 -13.13
N LEU A 138 6.99 5.53 -12.70
CA LEU A 138 6.05 4.69 -13.45
C LEU A 138 4.68 5.37 -13.61
N ILE A 139 4.13 5.96 -12.56
CA ILE A 139 2.86 6.71 -12.64
C ILE A 139 2.98 7.86 -13.64
N CYS A 140 4.04 8.68 -13.53
CA CYS A 140 4.28 9.78 -14.48
C CYS A 140 4.42 9.26 -15.91
N THR A 141 5.10 8.13 -16.10
CA THR A 141 5.27 7.50 -17.43
C THR A 141 3.93 7.06 -18.00
N PHE A 142 3.05 6.45 -17.21
CA PHE A 142 1.71 6.08 -17.67
C PHE A 142 0.86 7.31 -18.03
N VAL A 143 0.88 8.35 -17.20
CA VAL A 143 0.15 9.60 -17.47
C VAL A 143 0.62 10.22 -18.79
N VAL A 144 1.93 10.42 -18.95
CA VAL A 144 2.51 10.99 -20.18
C VAL A 144 2.26 10.08 -21.38
N GLY A 145 2.39 8.76 -21.21
CA GLY A 145 2.16 7.77 -22.27
C GLY A 145 0.73 7.84 -22.81
N VAL A 146 -0.27 7.97 -21.93
CA VAL A 146 -1.66 8.17 -22.37
C VAL A 146 -1.81 9.46 -23.18
N PHE A 147 -1.23 10.58 -22.74
CA PHE A 147 -1.33 11.84 -23.49
C PHE A 147 -0.64 11.83 -24.86
N LEU A 148 0.43 11.06 -25.02
CA LEU A 148 1.21 11.04 -26.26
C LEU A 148 0.74 9.96 -27.25
N PHE A 149 0.23 8.82 -26.76
CA PHE A 149 -0.01 7.63 -27.58
C PHE A 149 -1.48 7.16 -27.60
N ALA A 150 -2.38 7.75 -26.82
CA ALA A 150 -3.80 7.38 -26.89
C ALA A 150 -4.45 7.98 -28.13
N GLU A 151 -4.70 7.15 -29.15
CA GLU A 151 -5.39 7.56 -30.38
C GLU A 151 -6.91 7.65 -30.17
N ASP A 152 -7.48 6.73 -29.39
CA ASP A 152 -8.92 6.66 -29.09
C ASP A 152 -9.18 6.72 -27.56
N PRO A 153 -9.18 7.91 -26.94
CA PRO A 153 -9.45 8.05 -25.52
C PRO A 153 -10.88 7.57 -25.19
N GLN A 154 -10.99 6.74 -24.14
CA GLN A 154 -12.28 6.28 -23.62
C GLN A 154 -13.17 7.48 -23.26
N PRO A 155 -14.41 7.56 -23.76
CA PRO A 155 -15.31 8.65 -23.42
C PRO A 155 -15.68 8.57 -21.94
N VAL A 156 -15.31 9.60 -21.17
CA VAL A 156 -15.62 9.69 -19.74
C VAL A 156 -16.97 10.37 -19.57
N SER A 157 -18.00 9.60 -19.18
CA SER A 157 -19.26 10.16 -18.71
C SER A 157 -19.25 10.26 -17.19
N LEU A 158 -19.49 11.46 -16.67
CA LEU A 158 -19.69 11.70 -15.24
C LEU A 158 -21.17 11.58 -14.84
N ALA A 159 -22.07 11.37 -15.79
CA ALA A 159 -23.47 11.08 -15.48
C ALA A 159 -23.56 9.67 -14.87
N ALA A 160 -24.40 9.50 -13.86
CA ALA A 160 -24.69 8.19 -13.31
C ALA A 160 -25.30 7.31 -14.42
N ALA A 161 -24.63 6.21 -14.76
CA ALA A 161 -25.21 5.13 -15.54
C ALA A 161 -26.13 4.29 -14.64
#